data_AF-A0A1F2X5J4-F1
#
_entry.id   AF-A0A1F2X5J4-F1
#
_cell.length_a   1.000
_cell.length_b   1.000
_cell.length_c   1.000
_cell.angle_alpha   90.00
_cell.angle_beta   90.00
_cell.angle_gamma   90.00
#
_symmetry.space_group_name_H-M   'P 1'
#
loop_
_entity.id
_entity.type
_entity.pdbx_description
1 polymer ?
#
loop_
_entity_poly.entity_id
_entity_poly.type
_entity_poly.pdbx_seq_one_letter_code
_entity_poly.pdbx_strand_id
1 'polypeptide(L)'
;MTTIRTMCPACGEVELLPGELSLELTALSGTGSYLFECPSCGNQQRRPANHRVVSILLATGVGYEVIDDPDRITETEIARFSAALESGDWIDQLLR
;
A
#
# COMPACT_ATOMS: atom_id res chain seq x y z
N MET A 1 0.36 28.25 -1.66
CA MET A 1 -0.54 27.11 -1.39
C MET A 1 -0.11 26.01 -2.33
N THR A 2 0.34 24.86 -1.81
CA THR A 2 0.84 23.74 -2.62
C THR A 2 -0.33 22.88 -3.07
N THR A 3 -0.44 22.64 -4.37
CA THR A 3 -1.41 21.70 -4.95
C THR A 3 -0.71 20.45 -5.44
N ILE A 4 -1.42 19.32 -5.43
CA ILE A 4 -0.96 18.02 -5.90
C ILE A 4 -1.79 17.68 -7.13
N ARG A 5 -1.11 17.43 -8.25
CA ARG A 5 -1.75 16.97 -9.50
C ARG A 5 -1.81 15.45 -9.53
N THR A 6 -3.01 14.93 -9.77
CA THR A 6 -3.27 13.50 -9.93
C THR A 6 -4.32 13.26 -11.01
N MET A 7 -4.64 12.01 -11.30
CA MET A 7 -5.51 11.62 -12.41
C MET A 7 -6.69 10.79 -11.93
N CYS A 8 -7.89 11.29 -12.21
CA CYS A 8 -9.14 10.55 -12.17
C CYS A 8 -9.33 9.81 -13.51
N PRO A 9 -9.55 8.49 -13.54
CA PRO A 9 -9.75 7.74 -14.78
C PRO A 9 -10.94 8.22 -15.63
N ALA A 10 -11.94 8.84 -15.01
CA ALA A 10 -13.14 9.34 -15.69
C ALA A 10 -13.01 10.79 -16.17
N CYS A 11 -12.34 11.65 -15.39
CA CYS A 11 -12.30 13.10 -15.65
C CYS A 11 -10.96 13.58 -16.22
N GLY A 12 -9.91 12.77 -16.10
CA GLY A 12 -8.54 13.17 -16.42
C GLY A 12 -7.83 13.79 -15.21
N GLU A 13 -6.99 14.77 -15.49
CA GLU A 13 -6.15 15.40 -14.47
C GLU A 13 -6.96 16.32 -13.55
N VAL A 14 -6.65 16.27 -12.25
CA VAL A 14 -7.28 17.08 -11.21
C VAL A 14 -6.20 17.62 -10.25
N GLU A 15 -6.49 18.76 -9.64
CA GLU A 15 -5.66 19.37 -8.60
C GLU A 15 -6.33 19.22 -7.24
N LEU A 16 -5.53 18.85 -6.24
CA LEU A 16 -5.98 18.62 -4.87
C LEU A 16 -5.06 19.31 -3.88
N LEU A 17 -5.61 19.67 -2.73
CA LEU A 17 -4.86 20.10 -1.56
C LEU A 17 -4.39 18.88 -0.76
N PRO A 18 -3.31 19.00 0.03
CA PRO A 18 -2.81 17.88 0.82
C PRO A 18 -3.85 17.26 1.77
N GLY A 19 -4.78 18.06 2.29
CA GLY A 19 -5.87 17.59 3.16
C GLY A 19 -7.01 16.88 2.42
N GLU A 20 -7.02 16.88 1.09
CA GLU A 20 -8.00 16.17 0.25
C GLU A 20 -7.48 14.79 -0.20
N LEU A 21 -6.25 14.44 0.18
CA LEU A 21 -5.68 13.11 0.00
C LEU A 21 -5.49 12.42 1.35
N SER A 22 -5.56 11.10 1.32
CA SER A 22 -5.05 10.21 2.38
C SER A 22 -4.09 9.21 1.77
N LEU A 23 -3.07 8.82 2.54
CA LEU A 23 -2.08 7.82 2.14
C LEU A 23 -2.20 6.57 3.03
N GLU A 24 -2.43 5.43 2.41
CA GLU A 24 -2.30 4.11 3.01
C GLU A 24 -0.88 3.59 2.73
N LEU A 25 0.01 3.66 3.71
CA LEU A 25 1.38 3.18 3.61
C LEU A 25 1.44 1.68 3.95
N THR A 26 1.92 0.85 3.03
CA THR A 26 2.13 -0.57 3.31
C THR A 26 3.32 -0.74 4.25
N ALA A 27 3.11 -1.50 5.33
CA ALA A 27 4.11 -1.70 6.37
C ALA A 27 5.42 -2.25 5.79
N LEU A 28 6.55 -1.62 6.16
CA LEU A 28 7.90 -2.06 5.82
C LEU A 28 8.25 -2.09 4.31
N SER A 29 7.37 -1.63 3.41
CA SER A 29 7.63 -1.67 1.96
C SER A 29 8.08 -0.33 1.36
N GLY A 30 7.74 0.79 2.02
CA GLY A 30 7.93 2.14 1.47
C GLY A 30 7.04 2.44 0.24
N THR A 31 6.03 1.61 0.00
CA THR A 31 5.00 1.77 -1.04
C THR A 31 3.62 1.83 -0.40
N GLY A 32 2.58 2.09 -1.19
CA GLY A 32 1.24 2.15 -0.66
C GLY A 32 0.20 2.49 -1.70
N SER A 33 -0.91 3.05 -1.25
CA SER A 33 -1.94 3.65 -2.11
C SER A 33 -2.37 4.99 -1.54
N TYR A 34 -2.67 5.96 -2.41
CA TYR A 34 -3.33 7.19 -1.97
C TYR A 34 -4.77 7.21 -2.44
N LEU A 35 -5.63 7.83 -1.63
CA LEU A 35 -7.05 7.95 -1.86
C LEU A 35 -7.47 9.41 -1.89
N PHE A 36 -8.43 9.72 -2.76
CA PHE A 36 -9.05 11.03 -2.85
C PHE A 36 -10.46 10.93 -3.43
N GLU A 37 -11.29 11.91 -3.14
CA GLU A 37 -12.57 12.11 -3.83
C GLU A 37 -12.34 13.04 -5.03
N CYS A 38 -12.74 12.63 -6.24
CA CYS A 38 -12.54 13.46 -7.43
C CYS A 38 -13.43 14.72 -7.35
N PRO A 39 -12.88 15.94 -7.37
CA PRO A 39 -13.68 17.17 -7.23
C PRO A 39 -14.60 17.40 -8.43
N SER A 40 -14.35 16.76 -9.57
CA SER A 40 -15.18 16.88 -10.78
C SER A 40 -16.37 15.93 -10.82
N CYS A 41 -16.27 14.73 -10.23
CA CYS A 41 -17.33 13.71 -10.33
C CYS A 41 -17.76 13.09 -8.99
N GLY A 42 -17.11 13.42 -7.88
CA GLY A 42 -17.41 12.89 -6.54
C GLY A 42 -16.99 11.43 -6.33
N ASN A 43 -16.41 10.77 -7.33
CA ASN A 43 -16.02 9.36 -7.18
C ASN A 43 -14.74 9.23 -6.35
N GLN A 44 -14.76 8.32 -5.38
CA GLN A 44 -13.55 7.90 -4.67
C GLN A 44 -12.58 7.19 -5.62
N GLN A 45 -11.32 7.61 -5.55
CA GLN A 45 -10.22 7.05 -6.32
C GLN A 45 -9.18 6.47 -5.36
N ARG A 46 -8.67 5.28 -5.69
CA ARG A 46 -7.50 4.67 -5.04
C ARG A 46 -6.42 4.44 -6.07
N ARG A 47 -5.22 4.92 -5.81
CA ARG A 47 -4.11 4.93 -6.77
C ARG A 47 -2.84 4.39 -6.12
N PRO A 48 -2.06 3.54 -6.83
CA PRO A 48 -0.81 3.02 -6.28
C PRO A 48 0.21 4.15 -6.08
N ALA A 49 0.95 4.08 -4.99
CA ALA A 49 2.04 4.97 -4.64
C ALA A 49 3.34 4.16 -4.55
N ASN A 50 4.27 4.43 -5.47
CA ASN A 50 5.64 3.94 -5.32
C ASN A 50 6.41 4.79 -4.30
N HIS A 51 7.64 4.38 -3.97
CA HIS A 51 8.48 5.07 -3.00
C HIS A 51 8.64 6.57 -3.24
N ARG A 52 8.77 6.98 -4.51
CA ARG A 52 8.89 8.40 -4.88
C ARG A 52 7.60 9.17 -4.59
N VAL A 53 6.45 8.60 -4.98
CA VAL A 53 5.13 9.21 -4.72
C VAL A 53 4.89 9.32 -3.21
N VAL A 54 5.10 8.23 -2.46
CA VAL A 54 5.00 8.22 -0.99
C VAL A 54 5.83 9.35 -0.37
N SER A 55 7.10 9.45 -0.77
CA SER A 55 8.02 10.46 -0.24
C SER A 55 7.51 11.89 -0.49
N ILE A 56 6.97 12.16 -1.68
CA ILE A 56 6.40 13.46 -2.03
C ILE A 56 5.15 13.75 -1.20
N LEU A 57 4.23 12.78 -1.06
CA LEU A 57 3.00 12.97 -0.30
C LEU A 57 3.29 13.25 1.19
N LEU A 58 4.21 12.48 1.79
CA LEU A 58 4.67 12.70 3.16
C LEU A 58 5.33 14.08 3.34
N ALA A 59 6.22 14.47 2.42
CA ALA A 59 6.89 15.77 2.47
C ALA A 59 5.93 16.95 2.30
N THR A 60 4.80 16.75 1.61
CA THR A 60 3.75 17.76 1.41
C THR A 60 2.75 17.81 2.58
N GLY A 61 2.88 16.92 3.57
CA GLY A 61 2.03 16.89 4.76
C GLY A 61 0.69 16.19 4.57
N VAL A 62 0.59 15.29 3.58
CA VAL A 62 -0.60 14.43 3.41
C VAL A 62 -0.73 13.49 4.61
N GLY A 63 -1.94 13.39 5.17
CA GLY A 63 -2.23 12.47 6.27
C GLY A 63 -2.09 11.02 5.81
N TYR A 64 -1.57 10.16 6.68
CA TYR A 64 -1.34 8.77 6.35
C TYR A 64 -1.67 7.83 7.50
N GLU A 65 -1.99 6.59 7.13
CA GLU A 65 -2.05 5.45 8.03
C GLU A 65 -1.12 4.34 7.53
N VAL A 66 -0.65 3.50 8.44
CA VAL A 66 0.15 2.33 8.09
C VAL A 66 -0.75 1.11 8.08
N ILE A 67 -0.85 0.48 6.92
CA ILE A 67 -1.63 -0.74 6.72
C ILE A 67 -0.69 -1.93 6.69
N ASP A 68 -1.16 -3.04 7.24
CA ASP A 68 -0.41 -4.29 7.20
C ASP A 68 -0.21 -4.78 5.77
N ASP A 69 0.95 -5.35 5.49
CA ASP A 69 1.21 -5.99 4.22
C ASP A 69 0.59 -7.39 4.24
N PRO A 70 -0.46 -7.66 3.44
CA PRO A 70 -1.16 -8.95 3.45
C PRO A 70 -0.27 -10.10 2.98
N ASP A 71 0.81 -9.81 2.24
CA ASP A 71 1.75 -10.81 1.74
C ASP A 71 2.94 -11.01 2.71
N ARG A 72 2.96 -10.31 3.84
CA ARG A 72 4.03 -10.45 4.84
C ARG A 72 3.90 -11.76 5.58
N ILE A 73 4.99 -12.54 5.56
CA ILE A 73 5.12 -13.76 6.34
C ILE A 73 5.06 -13.42 7.84
N THR A 74 4.15 -14.06 8.55
CA THR A 74 3.95 -13.91 10.00
C THR A 74 4.86 -14.84 10.81
N GLU A 75 5.09 -14.51 12.09
CA GLU A 75 5.82 -15.40 13.01
C GLU A 75 5.15 -16.77 13.14
N THR A 76 3.82 -16.83 13.05
CA THR A 76 3.05 -18.09 13.10
C THR A 76 3.35 -18.96 11.88
N GLU A 77 3.44 -18.36 10.69
CA GLU A 77 3.81 -19.08 9.46
C GLU A 77 5.24 -19.58 9.53
N ILE A 78 6.18 -18.76 10.03
CA ILE A 78 7.58 -19.16 10.23
C ILE A 78 7.65 -20.35 11.20
N ALA A 79 6.95 -20.27 12.34
CA ALA A 79 6.94 -21.35 13.34
C ALA A 79 6.34 -22.65 12.76
N ARG A 80 5.24 -22.56 12.01
CA ARG A 80 4.63 -23.70 11.32
C ARG A 80 5.59 -24.32 10.32
N PHE A 81 6.26 -23.50 9.52
CA PHE A 81 7.24 -23.95 8.54
C PHE A 81 8.43 -24.64 9.22
N SER A 82 8.96 -24.05 10.29
CA SER A 82 10.05 -24.65 11.07
C SER A 82 9.67 -26.01 11.65
N ALA A 83 8.48 -26.14 12.25
CA ALA A 83 8.00 -27.40 12.81
C ALA A 83 7.83 -28.49 11.72
N ALA A 84 7.42 -28.12 10.51
CA ALA A 84 7.31 -29.05 9.38
C ALA A 84 8.69 -29.51 8.87
N LEU A 85 9.76 -28.71 9.01
CA LEU A 85 11.11 -29.14 8.68
C LEU A 85 11.67 -30.14 9.70
N GLU A 86 11.28 -30.00 10.97
CA GLU A 86 11.74 -30.85 12.07
C GLU A 86 11.09 -32.24 12.09
N SER A 87 9.94 -32.45 11.45
CA SER A 87 9.24 -33.74 11.42
C SER A 87 9.97 -34.82 10.60
N GLY A 88 10.92 -34.43 9.74
CA GLY A 88 11.79 -35.34 8.98
C GLY A 88 11.14 -36.07 7.79
N ASP A 89 9.82 -36.01 7.66
CA ASP A 89 9.03 -36.59 6.56
C ASP A 89 8.80 -35.62 5.39
N TRP A 90 9.26 -34.37 5.50
CA TRP A 90 9.08 -33.34 4.48
C TRP A 90 9.73 -33.72 3.13
N ILE A 91 10.83 -34.48 3.12
CA ILE A 91 11.49 -34.95 1.90
C ILE A 91 10.55 -35.88 1.12
N ASP A 92 9.89 -36.81 1.81
CA ASP A 92 8.97 -37.76 1.19
C ASP A 92 7.70 -37.06 0.67
N GLN A 93 7.28 -35.98 1.32
CA GLN A 93 6.15 -35.16 0.88
C GLN A 93 6.46 -34.32 -0.37
N LEU A 94 7.70 -33.83 -0.52
CA LEU A 94 8.14 -33.01 -1.65
C LEU A 94 8.41 -33.82 -2.94
N LEU A 95 8.72 -35.11 -2.79
CA LEU A 95 9.00 -36.03 -3.90
C LEU A 95 7.75 -36.72 -4.46
N ARG A 96 6.56 -36.43 -3.92
CA ARG A 96 5.26 -36.84 -4.48
C ARG A 96 4.66 -35.73 -5.32
#